data_AF-A3UKI1-F1
#
_entry.id   AF-A3UKI1-F1
#
_cell.length_a   1.000
_cell.length_b   1.000
_cell.length_c   1.000
_cell.angle_alpha   90.00
_cell.angle_beta   90.00
_cell.angle_gamma   90.00
#
_symmetry.space_group_name_H-M   'P 1'
#
loop_
_entity.id
_entity.type
_entity.pdbx_description
1 polymer ?
#
loop_
_entity_poly.entity_id
_entity_poly.type
_entity_poly.pdbx_seq_one_letter_code
_entity_poly.pdbx_strand_id
1 'polypeptide(L)' 'MYLSRIKVENFRNFRDLDVALGGNIVIVGENRVGKSNVLFGLRLIFDPSLPDSAGSSVSPTFGMGWRR' A
#
# COMPACT_ATOMS: atom_id res chain seq x y z
N MET A 1 12.11 -8.54 -5.96
CA MET A 1 11.10 -7.89 -5.10
C MET A 1 9.80 -8.66 -5.23
N TYR A 2 9.20 -9.11 -4.12
CA TYR A 2 7.94 -9.87 -4.10
C TYR A 2 6.88 -9.01 -3.41
N LEU A 3 5.83 -8.65 -4.14
CA LEU A 3 4.71 -7.89 -3.59
C LEU A 3 3.65 -8.90 -3.13
N SER A 4 3.54 -9.10 -1.81
CA SER A 4 2.68 -10.13 -1.21
C SER A 4 1.28 -9.62 -0.86
N ARG A 5 1.14 -8.32 -0.61
CA ARG A 5 -0.12 -7.70 -0.19
C ARG A 5 -0.10 -6.22 -0.53
N ILE A 6 -1.24 -5.71 -0.98
CA ILE A 6 -1.52 -4.27 -1.12
C ILE A 6 -2.60 -3.94 -0.10
N LYS A 7 -2.33 -2.92 0.72
CA LYS A 7 -3.34 -2.26 1.54
C LYS A 7 -3.40 -0.78 1.18
N VAL A 8 -4.59 -0.28 0.88
CA VAL A 8 -4.84 1.12 0.54
C VAL A 8 -5.93 1.63 1.45
N GLU A 9 -5.61 2.63 2.26
CA GLU A 9 -6.54 3.30 3.16
C GLU A 9 -6.59 4.80 2.82
N ASN A 10 -7.78 5.37 2.75
CA ASN A 10 -8.01 6.80 2.51
C ASN A 10 -7.27 7.39 1.29
N PHE A 11 -7.12 6.61 0.21
CA PHE A 11 -6.43 7.06 -0.99
C PHE A 11 -7.39 7.38 -2.13
N ARG A 12 -7.57 8.69 -2.41
CA ARG A 12 -8.45 9.21 -3.46
C ARG A 12 -9.87 8.66 -3.34
N ASN A 13 -10.20 7.69 -4.21
CA ASN A 13 -11.54 7.09 -4.32
C ASN A 13 -11.70 5.81 -3.50
N PHE A 14 -10.62 5.32 -2.88
CA PHE A 14 -10.63 4.12 -2.05
C PHE A 14 -10.68 4.50 -0.58
N ARG A 15 -11.71 4.02 0.12
CA ARG A 15 -11.82 4.17 1.58
C ARG A 15 -10.97 3.12 2.28
N ASP A 16 -11.11 1.86 1.86
CA ASP A 16 -10.32 0.72 2.32
C ASP A 16 -10.25 -0.32 1.19
N LEU A 17 -9.05 -0.85 0.94
CA LEU A 17 -8.79 -1.92 -0.02
C LEU A 17 -7.64 -2.76 0.52
N ASP A 18 -7.91 -4.03 0.77
CA ASP A 18 -6.93 -4.99 1.28
C ASP A 18 -6.94 -6.22 0.38
N VAL A 19 -5.85 -6.40 -0.38
CA VAL A 19 -5.74 -7.46 -1.39
C VAL A 19 -4.42 -8.18 -1.22
N ALA A 20 -4.50 -9.48 -0.94
CA ALA A 20 -3.35 -10.37 -1.04
C ALA A 20 -2.99 -10.56 -2.51
N LEU A 21 -1.70 -10.43 -2.82
CA LEU A 21 -1.18 -10.57 -4.17
C LEU A 21 -0.44 -11.90 -4.32
N GLY A 22 -0.61 -12.54 -5.48
CA GLY A 22 0.10 -13.75 -5.84
C GLY A 22 0.33 -13.82 -7.34
N GLY A 23 1.59 -13.99 -7.74
CA GLY A 23 1.98 -14.15 -9.15
C GLY A 23 1.55 -12.97 -10.04
N ASN A 24 0.80 -13.27 -11.10
CA ASN A 24 0.31 -12.30 -12.07
C ASN A 24 -0.98 -11.65 -11.59
N ILE A 25 -1.00 -10.31 -11.55
CA ILE A 25 -2.13 -9.54 -11.02
C ILE A 25 -2.87 -8.90 -12.19
N VAL A 26 -4.19 -9.05 -12.22
CA VAL A 26 -5.07 -8.39 -13.20
C VAL A 26 -6.09 -7.53 -12.46
N ILE A 27 -6.14 -6.23 -12.77
CA ILE A 27 -7.08 -5.29 -12.16
C ILE A 27 -8.22 -5.03 -13.13
N VAL A 28 -9.43 -5.45 -12.76
CA VAL A 28 -10.67 -5.31 -13.57
C VAL A 28 -11.71 -4.52 -12.79
N GLY A 29 -12.58 -3.81 -13.50
CA GLY A 29 -13.68 -3.03 -12.90
C GLY A 29 -14.22 -2.00 -13.87
N GLU A 30 -15.23 -1.24 -13.46
CA GLU A 30 -15.83 -0.17 -14.27
C GLU A 30 -14.83 0.96 -14.55
N ASN A 31 -15.06 1.74 -15.61
CA ASN A 31 -14.27 2.95 -15.83
C ASN A 31 -14.44 3.92 -14.65
N ARG A 32 -13.39 4.67 -14.30
CA ARG A 32 -13.36 5.65 -13.20
C ARG A 32 -13.49 5.12 -11.76
N VAL A 33 -13.67 3.82 -11.54
CA VAL A 33 -13.74 3.23 -10.17
C VAL A 33 -12.44 3.39 -9.36
N GLY A 34 -11.33 3.73 -10.02
CA GLY A 34 -10.04 3.97 -9.36
C GLY A 34 -8.91 3.01 -9.77
N LYS A 35 -9.08 2.16 -10.80
CA LYS A 35 -8.03 1.24 -11.27
C LYS A 35 -6.69 1.94 -11.53
N SER A 36 -6.71 3.09 -12.21
CA SER A 36 -5.49 3.89 -12.46
C SER A 36 -4.90 4.48 -11.17
N ASN A 37 -5.71 4.74 -10.14
CA ASN A 37 -5.22 5.23 -8.85
C ASN A 37 -4.44 4.13 -8.11
N VAL A 38 -4.87 2.86 -8.19
CA VAL A 38 -4.12 1.73 -7.62
C VAL A 38 -2.74 1.62 -8.26
N LEU A 39 -2.69 1.69 -9.60
CA LEU A 39 -1.41 1.67 -10.34
C LEU A 39 -0.53 2.88 -9.98
N PHE A 40 -1.13 4.06 -9.81
CA PHE A 40 -0.41 5.27 -9.41
C PHE A 40 0.18 5.13 -8.00
N GLY A 41 -0.58 4.61 -7.04
CA GLY A 41 -0.11 4.34 -5.67
C GLY A 41 1.06 3.36 -5.65
N LEU A 42 1.00 2.30 -6.47
CA LEU A 42 2.13 1.39 -6.64
C LEU A 42 3.35 2.11 -7.20
N ARG A 43 3.18 2.94 -8.24
CA ARG A 43 4.28 3.70 -8.83
C ARG A 43 4.96 4.63 -7.82
N LEU A 44 4.21 5.25 -6.91
CA LEU A 44 4.79 6.07 -5.83
C LEU A 44 5.70 5.25 -4.89
N ILE A 45 5.35 3.99 -4.62
CA ILE A 45 6.12 3.13 -3.71
C ILE A 45 7.37 2.57 -4.41
N PHE A 46 7.27 2.29 -5.72
CA PHE A 46 8.39 1.73 -6.50
C PHE A 46 9.35 2.79 -7.05
N ASP A 47 8.97 4.06 -7.06
CA ASP A 47 9.80 5.17 -7.55
C ASP A 47 10.47 5.91 -6.36
N PRO A 48 11.74 5.60 -6.05
CA PRO A 48 12.46 6.23 -4.93
C PRO A 48 12.84 7.70 -5.19
N SER A 49 12.46 8.28 -6.34
CA SER A 49 12.73 9.69 -6.65
C SER A 49 11.71 10.66 -6.02
N LEU A 50 10.64 10.17 -5.41
CA LEU A 50 9.74 11.00 -4.60
C LEU A 50 10.31 11.19 -3.19
N PRO A 51 10.41 12.43 -2.71
CA PRO A 51 11.06 12.73 -1.43
C PRO A 51 10.28 12.12 -0.27
N ASP A 52 10.98 11.35 0.56
CA ASP A 52 10.59 10.99 1.92
C ASP A 52 10.41 12.28 2.76
N SER A 53 9.26 12.93 2.62
CA SER A 53 8.82 14.02 3.50
C SER A 53 7.90 13.49 4.61
N ALA A 54 8.17 12.27 5.08
CA ALA A 54 7.52 11.67 6.25
C ALA A 54 8.57 11.27 7.30
N GLY A 55 9.56 12.15 7.52
CA GLY A 55 10.36 12.15 8.73
C GLY A 55 9.68 13.00 9.81
N SER A 56 8.93 12.40 10.72
CA SER A 56 8.83 12.85 12.11
C SER A 56 8.11 11.83 13.00
N SER A 57 8.92 11.07 13.73
CA SER A 57 8.69 10.56 15.10
C SER A 57 7.31 9.99 15.44
N VAL A 58 7.16 8.67 15.31
CA VAL A 58 6.26 7.90 16.18
C VAL A 58 7.05 6.73 16.75
N SER A 59 7.23 6.73 18.06
CA SER A 59 8.02 5.77 18.83
C SER A 59 7.50 4.33 18.64
N PRO A 60 8.34 3.34 18.26
CA PRO A 60 7.93 1.95 18.34
C PRO A 60 7.98 1.51 19.80
N THR A 61 6.85 1.55 20.49
CA THR A 61 6.67 0.76 21.72
C THR A 61 6.63 -0.72 21.32
N PHE A 62 7.80 -1.34 21.16
CA PHE A 62 7.92 -2.76 20.91
C PHE A 62 7.79 -3.51 22.23
N GLY A 63 6.56 -3.90 22.58
CA GLY A 63 6.29 -4.83 23.67
C GLY A 63 6.71 -6.24 23.27
N MET A 64 7.88 -6.67 23.71
CA MET A 64 8.38 -8.04 23.51
C MET A 64 7.69 -8.98 24.52
N GLY A 65 6.47 -9.41 24.19
CA GLY A 65 5.73 -10.42 24.95
C GLY A 65 6.24 -11.83 24.63
N TRP A 66 7.29 -12.29 25.30
CA TRP A 66 7.61 -13.71 25.37
C TRP A 66 6.47 -14.42 26.10
N ARG A 67 5.58 -15.07 25.35
CA ARG A 67 4.66 -16.05 25.93
C ARG A 67 5.44 -17.35 26.16
N ARG A 68 5.52 -17.76 27.44
CA ARG A 68 5.57 -19.18 27.79
C ARG A 68 4.23 -19.83 27.46
#